data_AF-A0A0S7XN41-F1
#
_entry.id   AF-A0A0S7XN41-F1
#
_cell.length_a   1.000
_cell.length_b   1.000
_cell.length_c   1.000
_cell.angle_alpha   90.00
_cell.angle_beta   90.00
_cell.angle_gamma   90.00
#
_symmetry.space_group_name_H-M   'P 1'
#
loop_
_entity.id
_entity.type
_entity.pdbx_description
1 polymer ?
#
loop_
_entity_poly.entity_id
_entity_poly.type
_entity_poly.pdbx_seq_one_letter_code
_entity_poly.pdbx_strand_id
1 'polypeptide(L)'
;MEESGTKFLKRPVSPLMFFLTLIFFAGDYQDIGQLIGEIPDQLTIKGLTYEKVRQIFGEYLDILRRQNALKLKKDLKVERIVIDPDMRLIDLRRAIALSIKHSIVARELGKINSLLCPRYKCVECCRGPHNHHKDYFFELPLSPDEIDFFNVPRVDTASTRSSHAFAEPSPVFEGKEFYLHPPAIYNWNKGWSLILPRETYCPNLDVEKGKCIIYQKRPEVCRLPQIFPLVLERHYDPKAVSRFSETLRLSPSDLKDSYNIYIAHNGILGILDCPYVREFQHEIVDYAALSGLKAFFRRSKK
;
A
#
# COMPACT_ATOMS: atom_id res chain seq x y z
N MET A 1 -15.68 -16.93 15.01
CA MET A 1 -16.61 -15.90 14.53
C MET A 1 -15.96 -15.21 13.35
N GLU A 2 -16.44 -15.43 12.13
CA GLU A 2 -15.98 -14.68 10.96
C GLU A 2 -16.51 -13.24 11.10
N GLU A 3 -15.64 -12.30 11.49
CA GLU A 3 -15.98 -10.89 11.34
C GLU A 3 -15.98 -10.57 9.84
N SER A 4 -17.18 -10.35 9.28
CA SER A 4 -17.33 -9.94 7.88
C SER A 4 -16.54 -8.66 7.62
N GLY A 5 -15.80 -8.59 6.50
CA GLY A 5 -15.07 -7.38 6.09
C GLY A 5 -15.94 -6.13 5.99
N THR A 6 -17.25 -6.30 5.81
CA THR A 6 -18.23 -5.19 5.83
C THR A 6 -18.37 -4.53 7.21
N LYS A 7 -18.11 -5.25 8.31
CA LYS A 7 -18.06 -4.68 9.66
C LYS A 7 -16.93 -3.67 9.79
N PHE A 8 -15.79 -3.94 9.17
CA PHE A 8 -14.63 -3.04 9.17
C PHE A 8 -14.86 -1.80 8.29
N LEU A 9 -15.54 -1.94 7.14
CA LEU A 9 -15.96 -0.78 6.34
C LEU A 9 -16.83 0.21 7.15
N LYS A 10 -17.71 -0.31 8.01
CA LYS A 10 -18.60 0.51 8.86
C LYS A 10 -17.92 1.11 10.09
N ARG A 11 -16.71 0.67 10.43
CA ARG A 11 -15.98 1.11 11.62
C ARG A 11 -14.50 1.34 11.29
N PRO A 12 -14.19 2.38 10.47
CA PRO A 12 -12.82 2.72 10.14
C PRO A 12 -12.01 3.07 11.39
N VAL A 13 -10.75 2.70 11.41
CA VAL A 13 -9.82 3.00 12.51
C VAL A 13 -9.24 4.42 12.39
N SER A 14 -9.25 5.01 11.19
CA SER A 14 -8.74 6.37 10.93
C SER A 14 -9.26 7.46 11.90
N PRO A 15 -10.57 7.57 12.23
CA PRO A 15 -11.08 8.53 13.20
C PRO A 15 -10.49 8.35 14.60
N LEU A 16 -10.32 7.10 15.03
CA LEU A 16 -9.72 6.75 16.32
C LEU A 16 -8.24 7.18 16.37
N MET A 17 -7.50 6.95 15.29
CA MET A 17 -6.10 7.37 15.16
C MET A 17 -5.95 8.90 15.16
N PHE A 18 -6.86 9.60 14.48
CA PHE A 18 -6.89 11.07 14.49
C PHE A 18 -7.18 11.63 15.89
N PHE A 19 -8.13 11.03 16.62
CA PHE A 19 -8.41 11.41 18.01
C PHE A 19 -7.20 11.22 18.92
N LEU A 20 -6.53 10.06 18.85
CA LEU A 20 -5.30 9.82 19.61
C LEU A 20 -4.23 10.87 19.28
N THR A 21 -4.07 11.20 18.01
CA THR A 21 -3.14 12.23 17.53
C THR A 21 -3.44 13.58 18.20
N LEU A 22 -4.72 14.01 18.20
CA LEU A 22 -5.10 15.27 18.83
C LEU A 22 -4.77 15.31 20.33
N ILE A 23 -5.10 14.25 21.07
CA ILE A 23 -4.77 14.17 22.50
C ILE A 23 -3.25 14.18 22.70
N PHE A 24 -2.52 13.42 21.88
CA PHE A 24 -1.07 13.35 21.98
C PHE A 24 -0.44 14.73 21.80
N PHE A 25 -0.86 15.53 20.82
CA PHE A 25 -0.33 16.87 20.61
C PHE A 25 -0.80 17.90 21.64
N ALA A 26 -2.00 17.74 22.19
CA ALA A 26 -2.57 18.67 23.17
C ALA A 26 -2.11 18.42 24.62
N GLY A 27 -1.82 17.16 24.99
CA GLY A 27 -1.40 16.77 26.33
C GLY A 27 0.12 16.84 26.55
N ASP A 28 0.57 16.53 27.77
CA ASP A 28 2.00 16.50 28.13
C ASP A 28 2.63 15.10 28.01
N TYR A 29 2.42 14.46 26.85
CA TYR A 29 3.00 13.15 26.55
C TYR A 29 4.30 13.27 25.74
N GLN A 30 5.34 12.56 26.14
CA GLN A 30 6.60 12.51 25.38
C GLN A 30 6.65 11.34 24.39
N ASP A 31 5.86 10.29 24.66
CA ASP A 31 5.74 9.09 23.83
C ASP A 31 4.27 8.72 23.64
N ILE A 32 3.88 8.44 22.40
CA ILE A 32 2.50 8.05 22.09
C ILE A 32 2.09 6.71 22.74
N GLY A 33 3.05 5.84 23.04
CA GLY A 33 2.82 4.59 23.77
C GLY A 33 2.40 4.82 25.21
N GLN A 34 2.92 5.86 25.88
CA GLN A 34 2.46 6.27 27.21
C GLN A 34 0.97 6.64 27.16
N LEU A 35 0.57 7.50 26.22
CA LEU A 35 -0.83 7.88 26.04
C LEU A 35 -1.72 6.66 25.75
N ILE A 36 -1.27 5.71 24.93
CA ILE A 36 -2.01 4.47 24.66
C ILE A 36 -2.21 3.66 25.95
N GLY A 37 -1.26 3.67 26.89
CA GLY A 37 -1.41 3.00 28.18
C GLY A 37 -2.48 3.63 29.08
N GLU A 38 -2.68 4.94 28.96
CA GLU A 38 -3.59 5.72 29.82
C GLU A 38 -5.01 5.86 29.23
N ILE A 39 -5.18 5.61 27.92
CA ILE A 39 -6.48 5.79 27.26
C ILE A 39 -7.50 4.73 27.69
N PRO A 40 -8.80 5.09 27.84
CA PRO A 40 -9.85 4.12 28.11
C PRO A 40 -9.92 3.04 27.03
N ASP A 41 -10.19 1.80 27.43
CA ASP A 41 -10.23 0.66 26.49
C ASP A 41 -11.51 0.63 25.63
N GLN A 42 -12.45 1.53 25.91
CA GLN A 42 -13.64 1.77 25.12
C GLN A 42 -13.78 3.26 24.85
N LEU A 43 -13.98 3.61 23.58
CA LEU A 43 -14.17 5.00 23.14
C LEU A 43 -15.29 5.09 22.11
N THR A 44 -16.04 6.19 22.16
CA THR A 44 -17.02 6.53 21.12
C THR A 44 -16.58 7.79 20.40
N ILE A 45 -16.34 7.69 19.09
CA ILE A 45 -15.87 8.79 18.24
C ILE A 45 -16.79 8.87 17.03
N LYS A 46 -17.40 10.04 16.80
CA LYS A 46 -18.35 10.26 15.69
C LYS A 46 -19.46 9.21 15.61
N GLY A 47 -20.00 8.80 16.76
CA GLY A 47 -21.06 7.77 16.83
C GLY A 47 -20.56 6.33 16.65
N LEU A 48 -19.27 6.10 16.45
CA LEU A 48 -18.67 4.76 16.35
C LEU A 48 -18.06 4.37 17.70
N THR A 49 -18.47 3.24 18.25
CA THR A 49 -17.89 2.67 19.46
C THR A 49 -16.81 1.64 19.13
N TYR A 50 -15.63 1.88 19.69
CA TYR A 50 -14.46 1.01 19.62
C TYR A 50 -14.26 0.37 20.98
N GLU A 51 -14.11 -0.95 20.99
CA GLU A 51 -13.75 -1.75 22.15
C GLU A 51 -12.32 -2.24 21.99
N LYS A 52 -11.65 -2.58 23.10
CA LYS A 52 -10.25 -3.01 23.10
C LYS A 52 -9.35 -1.99 22.40
N VAL A 53 -9.62 -0.70 22.65
CA VAL A 53 -8.95 0.44 22.01
C VAL A 53 -7.43 0.34 22.13
N ARG A 54 -6.91 -0.14 23.26
CA ARG A 54 -5.46 -0.32 23.45
C ARG A 54 -4.88 -1.38 22.53
N GLN A 55 -5.60 -2.49 22.33
CA GLN A 55 -5.21 -3.51 21.37
C GLN A 55 -5.20 -2.93 19.95
N ILE A 56 -6.25 -2.19 19.57
CA ILE A 56 -6.32 -1.54 18.26
C ILE A 56 -5.13 -0.62 18.05
N PHE A 57 -4.78 0.24 19.01
CA PHE A 57 -3.61 1.10 18.88
C PHE A 57 -2.28 0.34 18.85
N GLY A 58 -2.17 -0.75 19.62
CA GLY A 58 -1.00 -1.62 19.60
C GLY A 58 -0.67 -2.15 18.20
N GLU A 59 -1.68 -2.49 17.40
CA GLU A 59 -1.52 -2.96 16.01
C GLU A 59 -0.96 -1.90 15.05
N TYR A 60 -0.92 -0.62 15.44
CA TYR A 60 -0.42 0.49 14.64
C TYR A 60 0.70 1.26 15.33
N LEU A 61 1.20 0.77 16.47
CA LEU A 61 2.17 1.50 17.31
C LEU A 61 3.47 1.83 16.54
N ASP A 62 3.94 0.94 15.68
CA ASP A 62 5.08 1.15 14.81
C ASP A 62 4.90 2.35 13.86
N ILE A 63 3.68 2.54 13.34
CA ILE A 63 3.33 3.69 12.50
C ILE A 63 3.15 4.95 13.36
N LEU A 64 2.44 4.82 14.49
CA LEU A 64 2.08 5.93 15.37
C LEU A 64 3.28 6.57 16.07
N ARG A 65 4.33 5.81 16.39
CA ARG A 65 5.57 6.34 16.99
C ARG A 65 6.24 7.43 16.16
N ARG A 66 5.97 7.49 14.84
CA ARG A 66 6.43 8.59 13.97
C ARG A 66 5.87 9.95 14.40
N GLN A 67 4.78 9.98 15.17
CA GLN A 67 4.23 11.22 15.75
C GLN A 67 5.12 11.81 16.85
N ASN A 68 5.89 10.98 17.56
CA ASN A 68 6.81 11.47 18.60
C ASN A 68 7.82 12.46 18.01
N ALA A 69 8.39 12.13 16.84
CA ALA A 69 9.32 13.02 16.12
C ALA A 69 8.65 14.36 15.76
N LEU A 70 7.39 14.35 15.33
CA LEU A 70 6.62 15.55 15.04
C LEU A 70 6.38 16.43 16.27
N LYS A 71 6.01 15.84 17.39
CA LYS A 71 5.73 16.59 18.62
C LYS A 71 7.00 17.15 19.25
N LEU A 72 8.03 16.33 19.37
CA LEU A 72 9.30 16.69 20.02
C LEU A 72 10.20 17.55 19.13
N LYS A 73 9.84 17.71 17.84
CA LYS A 73 10.66 18.38 16.82
C LYS A 73 12.07 17.81 16.71
N LYS A 74 12.27 16.55 17.11
CA LYS A 74 13.54 15.82 17.01
C LYS A 74 13.55 15.03 15.70
N ASP A 75 14.66 15.08 14.98
CA ASP A 75 14.94 14.24 13.81
C ASP A 75 13.88 14.27 12.70
N LEU A 76 13.24 15.44 12.48
CA LEU A 76 12.32 15.63 11.36
C LEU A 76 13.10 15.67 10.04
N LYS A 77 13.26 14.50 9.43
CA LYS A 77 13.87 14.34 8.11
C LYS A 77 12.79 14.28 7.03
N VAL A 78 13.05 14.96 5.92
CA VAL A 78 12.23 14.83 4.70
C VAL A 78 12.58 13.49 4.05
N GLU A 79 11.77 12.47 4.29
CA GLU A 79 11.99 11.16 3.64
C GLU A 79 11.36 11.09 2.24
N ARG A 80 10.39 11.96 1.97
CA ARG A 80 9.59 12.01 0.74
C ARG A 80 9.21 13.44 0.41
N ILE A 81 9.29 13.79 -0.86
CA ILE A 81 8.78 15.07 -1.38
C ILE A 81 7.29 14.91 -1.62
N VAL A 82 6.48 15.71 -0.93
CA VAL A 82 5.03 15.70 -1.05
C VAL A 82 4.56 17.02 -1.62
N ILE A 83 3.72 16.94 -2.64
CA ILE A 83 3.09 18.09 -3.30
C ILE A 83 1.57 17.97 -3.28
N ASP A 84 0.89 19.09 -3.46
CA ASP A 84 -0.55 19.13 -3.73
C ASP A 84 -0.84 18.92 -5.23
N PRO A 85 -2.12 18.75 -5.61
CA PRO A 85 -2.51 18.62 -7.02
C PRO A 85 -2.17 19.83 -7.90
N ASP A 86 -1.92 21.00 -7.31
CA ASP A 86 -1.52 22.24 -8.01
C ASP A 86 0.01 22.36 -8.14
N MET A 87 0.74 21.26 -7.91
CA MET A 87 2.21 21.16 -7.99
C MET A 87 2.96 22.02 -6.96
N ARG A 88 2.33 22.33 -5.82
CA ARG A 88 2.96 23.11 -4.74
C ARG A 88 3.47 22.19 -3.65
N LEU A 89 4.63 22.54 -3.08
CA LEU A 89 5.20 21.80 -1.95
C LEU A 89 4.28 21.88 -0.73
N ILE A 90 4.01 20.72 -0.14
CA ILE A 90 3.36 20.62 1.15
C ILE A 90 4.43 20.74 2.25
N ASP A 91 4.11 21.47 3.32
CA ASP A 91 5.02 21.63 4.44
C ASP A 91 5.37 20.29 5.10
N LEU A 92 6.57 20.20 5.69
CA LEU A 92 7.11 18.96 6.23
C LEU A 92 6.19 18.29 7.26
N ARG A 93 5.55 19.06 8.15
CA ARG A 93 4.69 18.48 9.19
C ARG A 93 3.46 17.84 8.58
N ARG A 94 2.83 18.53 7.64
CA ARG A 94 1.67 18.00 6.91
C ARG A 94 2.06 16.82 6.03
N ALA A 95 3.22 16.84 5.38
CA ALA A 95 3.74 15.72 4.60
C ALA A 95 3.93 14.45 5.45
N ILE A 96 4.51 14.58 6.65
CA ILE A 96 4.66 13.46 7.58
C ILE A 96 3.29 12.98 8.09
N ALA A 97 2.38 13.89 8.46
CA ALA A 97 1.03 13.53 8.88
C ALA A 97 0.26 12.75 7.79
N LEU A 98 0.37 13.17 6.53
CA LEU A 98 -0.19 12.45 5.38
C LEU A 98 0.47 11.08 5.18
N SER A 99 1.78 10.96 5.39
CA SER A 99 2.51 9.68 5.32
C SER A 99 2.06 8.70 6.40
N ILE A 100 1.83 9.18 7.63
CA ILE A 100 1.26 8.41 8.74
C ILE A 100 -0.18 7.97 8.39
N LYS A 101 -1.03 8.91 7.95
CA LYS A 101 -2.41 8.62 7.55
C LYS A 101 -2.45 7.59 6.41
N HIS A 102 -1.61 7.74 5.39
CA HIS A 102 -1.48 6.80 4.29
C HIS A 102 -1.17 5.39 4.80
N SER A 103 -0.20 5.26 5.71
CA SER A 103 0.24 3.95 6.24
C SER A 103 -0.86 3.26 7.06
N ILE A 104 -1.61 4.02 7.87
CA ILE A 104 -2.75 3.52 8.65
C ILE A 104 -3.84 3.00 7.71
N VAL A 105 -4.25 3.82 6.72
CA VAL A 105 -5.29 3.47 5.75
C VAL A 105 -4.87 2.28 4.90
N ALA A 106 -3.59 2.21 4.49
CA ALA A 106 -3.04 1.08 3.76
C ALA A 106 -3.20 -0.24 4.52
N ARG A 107 -2.76 -0.25 5.79
CA ARG A 107 -2.85 -1.45 6.65
C ARG A 107 -4.30 -1.87 6.91
N GLU A 108 -5.18 -0.90 7.15
CA GLU A 108 -6.60 -1.17 7.36
C GLU A 108 -7.29 -1.71 6.11
N LEU A 109 -7.13 -1.05 4.95
CA LEU A 109 -7.68 -1.52 3.68
C LEU A 109 -7.12 -2.90 3.30
N GLY A 110 -5.85 -3.18 3.61
CA GLY A 110 -5.27 -4.51 3.43
C GLY A 110 -6.02 -5.60 4.23
N LYS A 111 -6.44 -5.31 5.47
CA LYS A 111 -7.28 -6.21 6.27
C LYS A 111 -8.68 -6.36 5.66
N ILE A 112 -9.31 -5.25 5.28
CA ILE A 112 -10.65 -5.25 4.66
C ILE A 112 -10.67 -6.07 3.37
N ASN A 113 -9.71 -5.80 2.47
CA ASN A 113 -9.55 -6.55 1.22
C ASN A 113 -9.37 -8.04 1.49
N SER A 114 -8.61 -8.40 2.54
CA SER A 114 -8.41 -9.79 2.96
C SER A 114 -9.68 -10.49 3.45
N LEU A 115 -10.61 -9.76 4.05
CA LEU A 115 -11.85 -10.32 4.57
C LEU A 115 -12.94 -10.40 3.49
N LEU A 116 -12.96 -9.48 2.53
CA LEU A 116 -13.99 -9.42 1.49
C LEU A 116 -13.68 -10.31 0.28
N CYS A 117 -12.42 -10.37 -0.13
CA CYS A 117 -12.02 -11.05 -1.36
C CYS A 117 -12.35 -12.57 -1.42
N PRO A 118 -12.18 -13.38 -0.35
CA PRO A 118 -12.34 -14.84 -0.43
C PRO A 118 -13.72 -15.31 -0.90
N ARG A 119 -14.78 -14.53 -0.61
CA ARG A 119 -16.17 -14.89 -0.95
C ARG A 119 -16.42 -15.00 -2.46
N TYR A 120 -15.62 -14.31 -3.28
CA TYR A 120 -15.92 -14.11 -4.70
C TYR A 120 -15.18 -15.08 -5.64
N LYS A 121 -14.25 -15.90 -5.10
CA LYS A 121 -13.42 -16.84 -5.89
C LYS A 121 -12.80 -16.20 -7.15
N CYS A 122 -12.49 -14.91 -7.06
CA CYS A 122 -11.95 -14.11 -8.15
C CYS A 122 -10.45 -14.40 -8.31
N VAL A 123 -10.00 -14.60 -9.54
CA VAL A 123 -8.60 -14.93 -9.87
C VAL A 123 -7.85 -13.83 -10.60
N GLU A 124 -8.52 -12.69 -10.89
CA GLU A 124 -7.99 -11.63 -11.74
C GLU A 124 -6.65 -11.06 -11.24
N CYS A 125 -6.51 -10.83 -9.93
CA CYS A 125 -5.24 -10.33 -9.37
C CYS A 125 -4.14 -11.40 -9.24
N CYS A 126 -4.46 -12.66 -9.56
CA CYS A 126 -3.57 -13.82 -9.46
C CYS A 126 -3.22 -14.40 -10.84
N ARG A 127 -3.49 -13.66 -11.92
CA ARG A 127 -3.23 -14.08 -13.30
C ARG A 127 -2.32 -13.05 -13.98
N GLY A 128 -1.45 -13.53 -14.87
CA GLY A 128 -0.77 -12.66 -15.83
C GLY A 128 -1.74 -12.08 -16.87
N PRO A 129 -1.28 -11.14 -17.72
CA PRO A 129 -2.13 -10.48 -18.71
C PRO A 129 -2.74 -11.47 -19.70
N HIS A 130 -3.85 -11.09 -20.31
CA HIS A 130 -4.37 -11.87 -21.44
C HIS A 130 -3.57 -11.63 -22.72
N ASN A 131 -3.66 -12.55 -23.68
CA ASN A 131 -2.98 -12.43 -24.98
C ASN A 131 -3.34 -11.17 -25.78
N HIS A 132 -4.53 -10.61 -25.55
CA HIS A 132 -5.02 -9.40 -26.20
C HIS A 132 -4.69 -8.10 -25.44
N HIS A 133 -4.10 -8.20 -24.24
CA HIS A 133 -3.64 -7.02 -23.50
C HIS A 133 -2.33 -6.49 -24.08
N LYS A 134 -2.08 -5.19 -23.94
CA LYS A 134 -0.81 -4.59 -24.38
C LYS A 134 0.37 -5.09 -23.57
N ASP A 135 0.17 -5.34 -22.28
CA ASP A 135 1.22 -5.79 -21.37
C ASP A 135 1.61 -7.25 -21.64
N TYR A 136 2.91 -7.56 -21.56
CA TYR A 136 3.44 -8.92 -21.78
C TYR A 136 3.52 -9.75 -20.50
N PHE A 137 3.55 -9.09 -19.35
CA PHE A 137 3.66 -9.73 -18.04
C PHE A 137 3.01 -8.86 -16.97
N PHE A 138 2.75 -9.47 -15.82
CA PHE A 138 2.38 -8.79 -14.59
C PHE A 138 3.50 -8.98 -13.56
N GLU A 139 3.95 -7.88 -12.95
CA GLU A 139 5.01 -7.90 -11.94
C GLU A 139 4.41 -7.82 -10.54
N LEU A 140 4.79 -8.76 -9.67
CA LEU A 140 4.53 -8.70 -8.23
C LEU A 140 5.84 -8.44 -7.49
N PRO A 141 6.12 -7.21 -7.02
CA PRO A 141 7.26 -6.93 -6.17
C PRO A 141 7.21 -7.75 -4.88
N LEU A 142 8.36 -8.30 -4.48
CA LEU A 142 8.54 -9.14 -3.30
C LEU A 142 9.64 -8.56 -2.41
N SER A 143 9.43 -8.58 -1.10
CA SER A 143 10.51 -8.45 -0.13
C SER A 143 11.37 -9.73 -0.10
N PRO A 144 12.61 -9.67 0.41
CA PRO A 144 13.48 -10.84 0.51
C PRO A 144 12.83 -12.04 1.22
N ASP A 145 12.07 -11.80 2.28
CA ASP A 145 11.41 -12.85 3.07
C ASP A 145 10.19 -13.47 2.35
N GLU A 146 9.66 -12.80 1.31
CA GLU A 146 8.51 -13.27 0.53
C GLU A 146 8.90 -14.12 -0.68
N ILE A 147 10.18 -14.15 -1.06
CA ILE A 147 10.70 -14.96 -2.19
C ILE A 147 10.40 -16.44 -1.95
N ASP A 148 10.59 -16.90 -0.71
CA ASP A 148 10.41 -18.29 -0.32
C ASP A 148 8.94 -18.73 -0.30
N PHE A 149 7.99 -17.81 -0.51
CA PHE A 149 6.57 -18.15 -0.60
C PHE A 149 6.20 -18.83 -1.93
N PHE A 150 7.07 -18.76 -2.95
CA PHE A 150 6.79 -19.29 -4.27
C PHE A 150 7.80 -20.37 -4.66
N ASN A 151 7.29 -21.52 -5.08
CA ASN A 151 8.10 -22.61 -5.61
C ASN A 151 8.25 -22.46 -7.14
N VAL A 152 9.02 -21.46 -7.57
CA VAL A 152 9.33 -21.18 -8.98
C VAL A 152 10.83 -20.93 -9.16
N PRO A 153 11.36 -21.03 -10.39
CA PRO A 153 12.76 -20.69 -10.67
C PRO A 153 13.11 -19.29 -10.18
N ARG A 154 14.34 -19.15 -9.65
CA ARG A 154 14.92 -17.88 -9.22
C ARG A 154 16.04 -17.51 -10.17
N VAL A 155 15.92 -16.34 -10.80
CA VAL A 155 16.89 -15.81 -11.73
C VAL A 155 17.61 -14.64 -11.07
N ASP A 156 18.87 -14.86 -10.75
CA ASP A 156 19.72 -13.87 -10.10
C ASP A 156 21.07 -13.80 -10.79
N THR A 157 21.16 -12.93 -11.80
CA THR A 157 22.34 -12.77 -12.65
C THR A 157 22.84 -11.33 -12.61
N ALA A 158 24.09 -11.09 -13.02
CA ALA A 158 24.61 -9.73 -13.15
C ALA A 158 23.74 -8.86 -14.09
N SER A 159 23.23 -9.46 -15.17
CA SER A 159 22.37 -8.77 -16.14
C SER A 159 21.05 -8.31 -15.50
N THR A 160 20.33 -9.22 -14.81
CA THR A 160 19.05 -8.87 -14.17
C THR A 160 19.26 -7.86 -13.05
N ARG A 161 20.32 -8.00 -12.23
CA ARG A 161 20.67 -7.04 -11.17
C ARG A 161 21.00 -5.63 -11.68
N SER A 162 21.43 -5.50 -12.93
CA SER A 162 21.71 -4.21 -13.56
C SER A 162 20.51 -3.58 -14.29
N SER A 163 19.39 -4.31 -14.39
CA SER A 163 18.23 -3.90 -15.18
C SER A 163 16.93 -3.92 -14.37
N HIS A 164 15.79 -3.65 -15.01
CA HIS A 164 14.46 -3.76 -14.42
C HIS A 164 13.47 -4.35 -15.44
N ALA A 165 12.34 -4.88 -14.96
CA ALA A 165 11.35 -5.59 -15.78
C ALA A 165 10.82 -4.75 -16.98
N PHE A 166 10.70 -3.43 -16.82
CA PHE A 166 10.21 -2.51 -17.87
C PHE A 166 11.33 -1.85 -18.71
N ALA A 167 12.55 -2.40 -18.72
CA ALA A 167 13.65 -1.80 -19.46
C ALA A 167 13.47 -1.99 -20.98
N GLU A 168 13.94 -1.02 -21.77
CA GLU A 168 14.03 -1.13 -23.23
C GLU A 168 15.50 -1.05 -23.64
N PRO A 169 16.05 -2.07 -24.34
CA PRO A 169 15.41 -3.33 -24.73
C PRO A 169 15.10 -4.24 -23.54
N SER A 170 14.12 -5.15 -23.71
CA SER A 170 13.72 -6.12 -22.69
C SER A 170 14.91 -6.94 -22.19
N PRO A 171 15.03 -7.19 -20.87
CA PRO A 171 16.02 -8.12 -20.34
C PRO A 171 15.89 -9.53 -20.95
N VAL A 172 17.02 -10.13 -21.30
CA VAL A 172 17.09 -11.47 -21.89
C VAL A 172 17.64 -12.46 -20.86
N PHE A 173 16.97 -13.60 -20.72
CA PHE A 173 17.39 -14.73 -19.91
C PHE A 173 17.41 -15.99 -20.80
N GLU A 174 18.51 -16.73 -20.82
CA GLU A 174 18.70 -17.93 -21.65
C GLU A 174 18.36 -17.71 -23.15
N GLY A 175 18.75 -16.55 -23.69
CA GLY A 175 18.57 -16.22 -25.11
C GLY A 175 17.15 -15.83 -25.53
N LYS A 176 16.21 -15.68 -24.57
CA LYS A 176 14.85 -15.16 -24.81
C LYS A 176 14.50 -14.04 -23.85
N GLU A 177 13.57 -13.18 -24.21
CA GLU A 177 13.05 -12.18 -23.28
C GLU A 177 12.47 -12.84 -22.02
N PHE A 178 12.74 -12.26 -20.86
CA PHE A 178 12.44 -12.88 -19.56
C PHE A 178 10.95 -13.28 -19.39
N TYR A 179 10.02 -12.53 -20.00
CA TYR A 179 8.59 -12.79 -19.95
C TYR A 179 8.11 -13.90 -20.90
N LEU A 180 9.00 -14.50 -21.71
CA LEU A 180 8.68 -15.66 -22.55
C LEU A 180 8.92 -17.00 -21.83
N HIS A 181 9.46 -16.96 -20.62
CA HIS A 181 9.64 -18.11 -19.74
C HIS A 181 8.41 -18.32 -18.85
N PRO A 182 8.19 -19.51 -18.26
CA PRO A 182 7.17 -19.70 -17.22
C PRO A 182 7.35 -18.75 -16.03
N PRO A 183 6.34 -18.62 -15.14
CA PRO A 183 6.45 -17.80 -13.94
C PRO A 183 7.74 -18.05 -13.17
N ALA A 184 8.48 -16.98 -12.90
CA ALA A 184 9.78 -17.03 -12.23
C ALA A 184 9.99 -15.76 -11.40
N ILE A 185 10.85 -15.87 -10.40
CA ILE A 185 11.28 -14.74 -9.58
C ILE A 185 12.60 -14.21 -10.14
N TYR A 186 12.68 -12.90 -10.33
CA TYR A 186 13.87 -12.22 -10.85
C TYR A 186 14.41 -11.22 -9.82
N ASN A 187 15.73 -11.15 -9.70
CA ASN A 187 16.41 -10.11 -8.94
C ASN A 187 16.77 -8.94 -9.86
N TRP A 188 16.05 -7.84 -9.74
CA TRP A 188 16.26 -6.60 -10.49
C TRP A 188 17.10 -5.60 -9.70
N ASN A 189 17.51 -4.51 -10.35
CA ASN A 189 18.18 -3.39 -9.67
C ASN A 189 17.32 -2.72 -8.58
N LYS A 190 15.99 -2.89 -8.62
CA LYS A 190 15.02 -2.36 -7.66
C LYS A 190 14.56 -3.40 -6.63
N GLY A 191 15.12 -4.61 -6.66
CA GLY A 191 14.76 -5.70 -5.76
C GLY A 191 14.12 -6.88 -6.48
N TRP A 192 13.49 -7.76 -5.71
CA TRP A 192 12.94 -9.01 -6.19
C TRP A 192 11.50 -8.84 -6.68
N SER A 193 11.13 -9.54 -7.75
CA SER A 193 9.72 -9.65 -8.14
C SER A 193 9.40 -10.98 -8.80
N LEU A 194 8.17 -11.44 -8.58
CA LEU A 194 7.58 -12.55 -9.33
C LEU A 194 6.99 -11.99 -10.63
N ILE A 195 7.41 -12.57 -11.75
CA ILE A 195 6.88 -12.25 -13.07
C ILE A 195 5.84 -13.30 -13.44
N LEU A 196 4.63 -12.84 -13.75
CA LEU A 196 3.56 -13.66 -14.33
C LEU A 196 3.39 -13.29 -15.82
N PRO A 197 3.95 -14.09 -16.74
CA PRO A 197 3.74 -13.94 -18.18
C PRO A 197 2.26 -14.00 -18.58
N ARG A 198 1.99 -13.63 -19.83
CA ARG A 198 0.66 -13.79 -20.43
C ARG A 198 0.10 -15.19 -20.24
N GLU A 199 -1.20 -15.24 -19.93
CA GLU A 199 -1.98 -16.47 -19.78
C GLU A 199 -1.45 -17.45 -18.70
N THR A 200 -0.61 -16.97 -17.78
CA THR A 200 -0.15 -17.74 -16.63
C THR A 200 -0.90 -17.36 -15.36
N TYR A 201 -0.77 -18.20 -14.33
CA TYR A 201 -1.34 -17.95 -13.01
C TYR A 201 -0.25 -17.90 -11.94
N CYS A 202 -0.56 -17.22 -10.85
CA CYS A 202 0.22 -17.27 -9.63
C CYS A 202 0.42 -18.73 -9.20
N PRO A 203 1.65 -19.17 -8.87
CA PRO A 203 1.95 -20.55 -8.46
C PRO A 203 1.16 -21.01 -7.24
N ASN A 204 0.73 -20.05 -6.41
CA ASN A 204 -0.04 -20.28 -5.20
C ASN A 204 -1.55 -20.17 -5.41
N LEU A 205 -2.04 -20.07 -6.65
CA LEU A 205 -3.46 -20.07 -6.95
C LEU A 205 -3.96 -21.51 -7.17
N ASP A 206 -4.89 -21.96 -6.34
CA ASP A 206 -5.74 -23.10 -6.67
C ASP A 206 -6.78 -22.61 -7.68
N VAL A 207 -6.53 -22.89 -8.96
CA VAL A 207 -7.35 -22.41 -10.10
C VAL A 207 -8.76 -23.00 -10.03
N GLU A 208 -8.90 -24.26 -9.64
CA GLU A 208 -10.19 -24.94 -9.53
C GLU A 208 -11.06 -24.32 -8.43
N LYS A 209 -10.45 -23.99 -7.29
CA LYS A 209 -11.15 -23.38 -6.16
C LYS A 209 -11.22 -21.85 -6.24
N GLY A 210 -10.50 -21.23 -7.18
CA GLY A 210 -10.35 -19.78 -7.29
C GLY A 210 -9.79 -19.15 -6.02
N LYS A 211 -8.82 -19.81 -5.37
CA LYS A 211 -8.33 -19.44 -4.03
C LYS A 211 -6.82 -19.49 -3.93
N CYS A 212 -6.21 -18.47 -3.32
CA CYS A 212 -4.79 -18.54 -2.98
C CYS A 212 -4.56 -19.51 -1.80
N ILE A 213 -3.66 -20.47 -1.97
CA ILE A 213 -3.35 -21.49 -0.96
C ILE A 213 -2.57 -20.91 0.23
N ILE A 214 -1.80 -19.84 0.00
CA ILE A 214 -1.07 -19.10 1.04
C ILE A 214 -1.82 -17.82 1.49
N TYR A 215 -3.15 -17.76 1.39
CA TYR A 215 -3.93 -16.52 1.53
C TYR A 215 -3.55 -15.64 2.74
N GLN A 216 -3.29 -16.25 3.91
CA GLN A 216 -2.90 -15.54 5.14
C GLN A 216 -1.43 -15.09 5.16
N LYS A 217 -0.57 -15.79 4.42
CA LYS A 217 0.86 -15.49 4.27
C LYS A 217 1.17 -14.73 2.98
N ARG A 218 0.16 -14.39 2.17
CA ARG A 218 0.40 -13.80 0.85
C ARG A 218 1.24 -12.52 0.94
N PRO A 219 2.03 -12.20 -0.09
CA PRO A 219 2.85 -11.00 -0.10
C PRO A 219 2.05 -9.73 0.18
N GLU A 220 2.71 -8.70 0.69
CA GLU A 220 2.09 -7.42 1.03
C GLU A 220 1.33 -6.83 -0.16
N VAL A 221 1.93 -6.84 -1.36
CA VAL A 221 1.29 -6.35 -2.60
C VAL A 221 -0.01 -7.10 -2.91
N CYS A 222 -0.07 -8.41 -2.64
CA CYS A 222 -1.27 -9.22 -2.83
C CYS A 222 -2.37 -8.93 -1.80
N ARG A 223 -2.09 -8.18 -0.73
CA ARG A 223 -3.09 -7.77 0.28
C ARG A 223 -3.81 -6.48 -0.10
N LEU A 224 -3.30 -5.74 -1.08
CA LEU A 224 -3.84 -4.45 -1.51
C LEU A 224 -4.78 -4.46 -2.73
N PRO A 225 -5.34 -5.57 -3.26
CA PRO A 225 -5.56 -5.62 -4.71
C PRO A 225 -6.72 -4.79 -5.26
N GLN A 226 -7.64 -4.23 -4.46
CA GLN A 226 -8.89 -3.67 -5.03
C GLN A 226 -9.43 -2.39 -4.39
N ILE A 227 -9.06 -2.10 -3.13
CA ILE A 227 -9.26 -0.79 -2.52
C ILE A 227 -7.90 -0.32 -2.01
N PHE A 228 -7.43 0.80 -2.55
CA PHE A 228 -6.08 1.31 -2.33
C PHE A 228 -6.11 2.62 -1.54
N PRO A 229 -5.13 2.86 -0.66
CA PRO A 229 -4.91 4.18 -0.10
C PRO A 229 -4.49 5.13 -1.24
N LEU A 230 -5.30 6.16 -1.49
CA LEU A 230 -4.95 7.29 -2.37
C LEU A 230 -4.79 8.56 -1.53
N VAL A 231 -4.23 8.41 -0.32
CA VAL A 231 -3.87 9.57 0.52
C VAL A 231 -2.69 10.31 -0.10
N LEU A 232 -1.73 9.52 -0.60
CA LEU A 232 -0.53 9.95 -1.31
C LEU A 232 -0.42 9.06 -2.56
N GLU A 233 -0.40 9.64 -3.74
CA GLU A 233 -0.15 8.95 -5.01
C GLU A 233 1.32 9.12 -5.40
N ARG A 234 2.00 8.00 -5.67
CA ARG A 234 3.40 8.01 -6.12
C ARG A 234 3.45 8.41 -7.59
N HIS A 235 4.28 9.40 -7.93
CA HIS A 235 4.48 9.84 -9.30
C HIS A 235 5.98 9.85 -9.64
N TYR A 236 6.36 9.15 -10.70
CA TYR A 236 7.74 9.13 -11.18
C TYR A 236 8.02 10.43 -11.95
N ASP A 237 8.82 11.30 -11.37
CA ASP A 237 9.25 12.55 -12.00
C ASP A 237 10.63 12.97 -11.44
N PRO A 238 11.73 12.44 -11.99
CA PRO A 238 13.08 12.79 -11.56
C PRO A 238 13.38 14.29 -11.65
N LYS A 239 12.77 14.99 -12.62
CA LYS A 239 13.01 16.43 -12.82
C LYS A 239 12.36 17.23 -11.70
N ALA A 240 11.11 16.91 -11.34
CA ALA A 240 10.46 17.53 -10.20
C ALA A 240 11.17 17.21 -8.89
N VAL A 241 11.67 15.97 -8.71
CA VAL A 241 12.49 15.63 -7.53
C VAL A 241 13.73 16.51 -7.45
N SER A 242 14.50 16.67 -8.52
CA SER A 242 15.68 17.55 -8.51
C SER A 242 15.32 18.98 -8.10
N ARG A 243 14.32 19.57 -8.77
CA ARG A 243 13.85 20.93 -8.51
C ARG A 243 13.41 21.13 -7.06
N PHE A 244 12.64 20.19 -6.51
CA PHE A 244 12.15 20.31 -5.14
C PHE A 244 13.21 19.95 -4.09
N SER A 245 14.15 19.05 -4.42
CA SER A 245 15.28 18.73 -3.55
C SER A 245 16.18 19.95 -3.34
N GLU A 246 16.43 20.73 -4.40
CA GLU A 246 17.15 22.01 -4.31
C GLU A 246 16.43 22.99 -3.37
N THR A 247 15.12 23.17 -3.56
CA THR A 247 14.30 24.04 -2.69
C THR A 247 14.34 23.60 -1.23
N LEU A 248 14.32 22.30 -0.97
CA LEU A 248 14.33 21.72 0.37
C LEU A 248 15.75 21.49 0.92
N ARG A 249 16.78 21.79 0.14
CA ARG A 249 18.21 21.54 0.45
C ARG A 249 18.49 20.09 0.83
N LEU A 250 17.93 19.15 0.06
CA LEU A 250 18.07 17.71 0.26
C LEU A 250 19.03 17.11 -0.75
N SER A 251 19.77 16.10 -0.32
CA SER A 251 20.49 15.20 -1.21
C SER A 251 19.59 14.04 -1.66
N PRO A 252 19.85 13.40 -2.81
CA PRO A 252 19.13 12.21 -3.24
C PRO A 252 19.14 11.06 -2.22
N SER A 253 20.21 10.96 -1.42
CA SER A 253 20.37 9.98 -0.34
C SER A 253 19.48 10.24 0.88
N ASP A 254 18.93 11.44 1.02
CA ASP A 254 17.99 11.75 2.10
C ASP A 254 16.58 11.22 1.82
N LEU A 255 16.28 10.94 0.54
CA LEU A 255 14.97 10.49 0.10
C LEU A 255 14.92 8.97 0.04
N LYS A 256 13.83 8.39 0.57
CA LYS A 256 13.54 6.96 0.43
C LYS A 256 13.29 6.55 -1.02
N ASP A 257 12.83 7.50 -1.85
CA ASP A 257 12.43 7.27 -3.23
C ASP A 257 12.97 8.40 -4.12
N SER A 258 14.28 8.40 -4.42
CA SER A 258 15.03 9.51 -5.07
C SER A 258 14.56 9.90 -6.48
N TYR A 259 13.56 9.23 -7.04
CA TYR A 259 12.99 9.53 -8.35
C TYR A 259 11.48 9.82 -8.32
N ASN A 260 10.87 9.84 -7.13
CA ASN A 260 9.42 9.96 -7.01
C ASN A 260 9.04 11.18 -6.17
N ILE A 261 8.02 11.88 -6.64
CA ILE A 261 7.23 12.79 -5.83
C ILE A 261 5.93 12.11 -5.41
N TYR A 262 5.30 12.63 -4.37
CA TYR A 262 4.02 12.13 -3.87
C TYR A 262 2.96 13.21 -3.93
N ILE A 263 1.87 12.95 -4.65
CA ILE A 263 0.75 13.89 -4.79
C ILE A 263 -0.29 13.59 -3.70
N ALA A 264 -0.67 14.59 -2.92
CA ALA A 264 -1.64 14.44 -1.85
C ALA A 264 -3.09 14.53 -2.36
N HIS A 265 -3.75 13.38 -2.52
CA HIS A 265 -5.15 13.32 -2.97
C HIS A 265 -6.17 13.23 -1.84
N ASN A 266 -5.77 12.76 -0.65
CA ASN A 266 -6.68 12.52 0.49
C ASN A 266 -7.89 11.63 0.12
N GLY A 267 -7.65 10.53 -0.58
CA GLY A 267 -8.71 9.60 -0.96
C GLY A 267 -8.37 8.13 -0.77
N ILE A 268 -9.28 7.29 -1.27
CA ILE A 268 -9.10 5.87 -1.53
C ILE A 268 -9.53 5.60 -2.98
N LEU A 269 -8.94 4.58 -3.60
CA LEU A 269 -9.28 4.16 -4.96
C LEU A 269 -9.84 2.74 -4.94
N GLY A 270 -11.09 2.56 -5.40
CA GLY A 270 -11.70 1.26 -5.63
C GLY A 270 -11.62 0.85 -7.11
N ILE A 271 -11.27 -0.42 -7.37
CA ILE A 271 -11.23 -1.00 -8.73
C ILE A 271 -12.53 -1.73 -9.03
N LEU A 272 -13.31 -1.20 -9.98
CA LEU A 272 -14.65 -1.68 -10.34
C LEU A 272 -14.65 -3.03 -11.09
N ASP A 273 -13.50 -3.54 -11.52
CA ASP A 273 -13.43 -4.90 -12.06
C ASP A 273 -13.57 -5.93 -10.94
N CYS A 274 -13.28 -5.54 -9.70
CA CYS A 274 -13.50 -6.41 -8.55
C CYS A 274 -14.98 -6.56 -8.19
N PRO A 275 -15.50 -7.79 -8.10
CA PRO A 275 -16.89 -8.04 -7.73
C PRO A 275 -17.31 -7.41 -6.40
N TYR A 276 -16.49 -7.51 -5.34
CA TYR A 276 -16.86 -6.96 -4.03
C TYR A 276 -16.79 -5.44 -4.00
N VAL A 277 -15.89 -4.83 -4.78
CA VAL A 277 -15.86 -3.36 -4.88
C VAL A 277 -17.14 -2.87 -5.54
N ARG A 278 -17.64 -3.57 -6.57
CA ARG A 278 -18.93 -3.24 -7.19
C ARG A 278 -20.11 -3.42 -6.25
N GLU A 279 -20.12 -4.51 -5.48
CA GLU A 279 -21.19 -4.81 -4.52
C GLU A 279 -21.24 -3.80 -3.38
N PHE A 280 -20.09 -3.46 -2.79
CA PHE A 280 -19.98 -2.62 -1.59
C PHE A 280 -19.59 -1.16 -1.86
N GLN A 281 -19.92 -0.60 -3.03
CA GLN A 281 -19.54 0.77 -3.39
C GLN A 281 -20.01 1.79 -2.35
N HIS A 282 -21.24 1.64 -1.85
CA HIS A 282 -21.82 2.54 -0.85
C HIS A 282 -21.06 2.46 0.47
N GLU A 283 -20.80 1.26 0.98
CA GLU A 283 -20.04 1.07 2.21
C GLU A 283 -18.59 1.56 2.09
N ILE A 284 -17.99 1.47 0.89
CA ILE A 284 -16.65 2.02 0.62
C ILE A 284 -16.68 3.56 0.62
N VAL A 285 -17.72 4.18 0.06
CA VAL A 285 -17.94 5.64 0.13
C VAL A 285 -18.11 6.08 1.58
N ASP A 286 -18.93 5.37 2.36
CA ASP A 286 -19.16 5.67 3.77
C ASP A 286 -17.88 5.52 4.61
N TYR A 287 -17.12 4.44 4.39
CA TYR A 287 -15.81 4.23 4.99
C TYR A 287 -14.87 5.42 4.71
N ALA A 288 -14.80 5.88 3.45
CA ALA A 288 -13.97 7.01 3.06
C ALA A 288 -14.41 8.29 3.79
N ALA A 289 -15.71 8.59 3.78
CA ALA A 289 -16.27 9.78 4.42
C ALA A 289 -16.01 9.79 5.93
N LEU A 290 -16.26 8.68 6.63
CA LEU A 290 -15.98 8.53 8.05
C LEU A 290 -14.48 8.74 8.35
N SER A 291 -13.60 8.26 7.48
CA SER A 291 -12.14 8.42 7.55
C SER A 291 -11.63 9.80 7.15
N GLY A 292 -12.51 10.72 6.73
CA GLY A 292 -12.14 12.03 6.20
C GLY A 292 -11.35 11.92 4.90
N LEU A 293 -11.80 11.06 3.99
CA LEU A 293 -11.22 10.77 2.68
C LEU A 293 -12.31 10.81 1.60
N LYS A 294 -11.90 11.00 0.35
CA LYS A 294 -12.77 10.85 -0.83
C LYS A 294 -12.66 9.45 -1.41
N ALA A 295 -13.78 8.86 -1.85
CA ALA A 295 -13.74 7.61 -2.61
C ALA A 295 -13.68 7.92 -4.11
N PHE A 296 -12.74 7.30 -4.80
CA PHE A 296 -12.63 7.30 -6.25
C PHE A 296 -12.83 5.88 -6.77
N PHE A 297 -13.49 5.73 -7.92
CA PHE A 297 -13.68 4.44 -8.55
C PHE A 297 -13.15 4.47 -9.96
N ARG A 298 -12.39 3.43 -10.36
CA ARG A 298 -11.87 3.27 -11.71
C ARG A 298 -12.05 1.84 -12.17
N ARG A 299 -12.18 1.65 -13.49
CA ARG A 299 -11.90 0.35 -14.11
C ARG A 299 -10.40 0.29 -14.41
N SER A 300 -9.82 -0.88 -14.29
CA SER A 300 -8.47 -1.19 -14.75
C SER A 300 -8.41 -0.84 -16.23
N LYS A 301 -7.33 -0.16 -16.64
CA LYS A 301 -7.11 0.12 -18.06
C LYS A 301 -6.94 -1.24 -18.76
N LYS A 302 -7.81 -1.53 -19.72
CA LYS A 302 -7.67 -2.66 -20.64
C LYS A 302 -6.68 -2.31 -21.75
#